data_AF-A0A822CHP9-F1
#
_entry.id   AF-A0A822CHP9-F1
#
_cell.length_a   1.000
_cell.length_b   1.000
_cell.length_c   1.000
_cell.angle_alpha   90.00
_cell.angle_beta   90.00
_cell.angle_gamma   90.00
#
_symmetry.space_group_name_H-M   'P 1'
#
loop_
_entity.id
_entity.type
_entity.pdbx_description
1 polymer ?
#
loop_
_entity_poly.entity_id
_entity_poly.type
_entity_poly.pdbx_seq_one_letter_code
_entity_poly.pdbx_strand_id
1 'polypeptide(L)'
;MSLTRLLIKYETAEHVYAVEASREAYCFAKNLRGRLPDEEKRKIFLYGCYSKNIDWHAQNPRPNAIIHEIIGCIPLDEGCIKVMHDTIKNPNGEVYSCIPYKIGTLCMPVSRPKRSRISSFCSFILSSSMKIIKDVGIQGMFNPHKDAFLCETPQFIEEFILQDYVRKPLESHRVFKTKFIVEKRTGKWAGVFLAPHVLTSKDNRNGIAEIDGLKRMTNWPVRYVQMYYYQKAIDVKQGDEIHVVFESDLTKECPTYRLEAWVNNNYLLRSSFAWIGPAIY
;
A
#
# COMPACT_ATOMS: atom_id res chain seq x y z
N MET A 1 13.78 14.11 -4.42
CA MET A 1 15.05 14.27 -5.17
C MET A 1 16.23 13.52 -4.56
N SER A 2 16.29 13.33 -3.23
CA SER A 2 17.43 12.65 -2.59
C SER A 2 17.75 11.30 -3.23
N LEU A 3 16.73 10.47 -3.52
CA LEU A 3 16.91 9.19 -4.21
C LEU A 3 17.50 9.34 -5.62
N THR A 4 16.90 10.17 -6.48
CA THR A 4 17.37 10.46 -7.84
C THR A 4 18.85 10.85 -7.87
N ARG A 5 19.26 11.70 -6.93
CA ARG A 5 20.66 12.13 -6.82
C ARG A 5 21.57 10.99 -6.35
N LEU A 6 21.14 10.20 -5.37
CA LEU A 6 21.91 9.05 -4.87
C LEU A 6 22.18 8.03 -5.99
N LEU A 7 21.19 7.76 -6.85
CA LEU A 7 21.35 6.85 -7.99
C LEU A 7 22.45 7.31 -8.96
N ILE A 8 22.53 8.61 -9.23
CA ILE A 8 23.59 9.18 -10.08
C ILE A 8 24.94 9.21 -9.35
N LYS A 9 24.96 9.67 -8.09
CA LYS A 9 26.19 9.87 -7.31
C LYS A 9 26.94 8.55 -7.06
N TYR A 10 26.22 7.46 -6.87
CA TYR A 10 26.79 6.13 -6.67
C TYR A 10 26.84 5.30 -7.95
N GLU A 11 26.71 5.95 -9.12
CA GLU A 11 26.81 5.31 -10.45
C GLU A 11 25.88 4.10 -10.61
N THR A 12 24.78 4.07 -9.86
CA THR A 12 23.76 3.03 -9.93
C THR A 12 22.89 3.22 -11.16
N ALA A 13 22.75 4.46 -11.63
CA ALA A 13 22.07 4.81 -12.87
C ALA A 13 22.93 5.78 -13.68
N GLU A 14 22.96 5.59 -15.00
CA GLU A 14 23.60 6.51 -15.94
C GLU A 14 22.73 7.76 -16.16
N HIS A 15 21.42 7.55 -16.28
CA HIS A 15 20.42 8.59 -16.48
C HIS A 15 19.18 8.31 -15.61
N VAL A 16 18.55 9.36 -15.10
CA VAL A 16 17.30 9.27 -14.34
C VAL A 16 16.25 10.21 -14.92
N TYR A 17 15.10 9.64 -15.27
CA TYR A 17 13.90 10.37 -15.66
C TYR A 17 12.97 10.46 -14.45
N ALA A 18 12.94 11.61 -13.79
CA ALA A 18 12.04 11.85 -12.66
C ALA A 18 10.77 12.56 -13.14
N VAL A 19 9.63 11.98 -12.81
CA VAL A 19 8.30 12.40 -13.24
C VAL A 19 7.49 12.77 -12.00
N GLU A 20 6.88 13.93 -12.01
CA GLU A 20 6.08 14.45 -10.91
C GLU A 20 4.90 15.25 -11.48
N ALA A 21 3.68 14.82 -11.16
CA ALA A 21 2.46 15.47 -11.65
C ALA A 21 2.06 16.66 -10.76
N SER A 22 2.36 16.61 -9.47
CA SER A 22 2.08 17.70 -8.54
C SER A 22 2.95 18.90 -8.87
N ARG A 23 2.32 20.02 -9.22
CA ARG A 23 3.02 21.26 -9.59
C ARG A 23 3.97 21.73 -8.49
N GLU A 24 3.53 21.65 -7.24
CA GLU A 24 4.33 22.09 -6.09
C GLU A 24 5.58 21.21 -5.92
N ALA A 25 5.41 19.89 -5.90
CA ALA A 25 6.50 18.94 -5.77
C ALA A 25 7.47 19.03 -6.98
N TYR A 26 6.94 19.20 -8.20
CA TYR A 26 7.76 19.40 -9.40
C TYR A 26 8.58 20.69 -9.32
N CYS A 27 7.97 21.81 -8.92
CA CYS A 27 8.68 23.08 -8.75
C CYS A 27 9.78 22.97 -7.70
N PHE A 28 9.49 22.34 -6.56
CA PHE A 28 10.48 22.05 -5.54
C PHE A 28 11.63 21.19 -6.08
N ALA A 29 11.31 20.14 -6.82
CA ALA A 29 12.30 19.28 -7.45
C ALA A 29 13.17 20.07 -8.45
N LYS A 30 12.56 20.86 -9.34
CA LYS A 30 13.26 21.70 -10.31
C LYS A 30 14.27 22.64 -9.62
N ASN A 31 13.87 23.26 -8.51
CA ASN A 31 14.74 24.14 -7.72
C ASN A 31 15.93 23.36 -7.12
N LEU A 32 15.70 22.17 -6.57
CA LEU A 32 16.78 21.33 -6.04
C LEU A 32 17.76 20.89 -7.13
N ARG A 33 17.26 20.48 -8.31
CA ARG A 33 18.11 20.12 -9.45
C ARG A 33 18.96 21.30 -9.90
N GLY A 34 18.42 22.52 -9.90
CA GLY A 34 19.15 23.74 -10.25
C GLY A 34 20.40 24.00 -9.39
N ARG A 35 20.47 23.43 -8.19
CA ARG A 35 21.59 23.58 -7.24
C ARG A 35 22.63 22.46 -7.33
N LEU A 36 22.40 21.42 -8.14
CA LEU A 36 23.34 20.31 -8.30
C LEU A 36 24.56 20.71 -9.17
N PRO A 37 25.68 19.98 -9.10
CA PRO A 37 26.76 20.11 -10.08
C PRO A 37 26.27 19.85 -11.51
N ASP A 38 26.86 20.51 -12.50
CA ASP A 38 26.42 20.43 -13.90
C ASP A 38 26.56 19.02 -14.51
N GLU A 39 27.48 18.22 -13.99
CA GLU A 39 27.58 16.80 -14.35
C GLU A 39 26.35 16.01 -13.89
N GLU A 40 25.96 16.12 -12.62
CA GLU A 40 24.76 15.44 -12.08
C GLU A 40 23.48 15.94 -12.78
N LYS A 41 23.37 17.26 -13.01
CA LYS A 41 22.21 17.88 -13.67
C LYS A 41 21.95 17.29 -15.06
N ARG A 42 23.00 17.06 -15.85
CA ARG A 42 22.90 16.54 -17.22
C ARG A 42 22.38 15.10 -17.26
N LYS A 43 22.55 14.34 -16.18
CA LYS A 43 22.08 12.96 -16.04
C LYS A 43 20.65 12.84 -15.48
N ILE A 44 20.04 13.95 -15.01
CA ILE A 44 18.70 13.96 -14.41
C ILE A 44 17.74 14.78 -15.28
N PHE A 45 16.69 14.16 -15.78
CA PHE A 45 15.60 14.80 -16.52
C PHE A 45 14.35 14.91 -15.65
N LEU A 46 13.69 16.07 -15.66
CA LEU A 46 12.49 16.33 -14.86
C LEU A 46 11.28 16.61 -15.75
N TYR A 47 10.22 15.82 -15.58
CA TYR A 47 8.94 15.99 -16.26
C TYR A 47 7.84 16.37 -15.27
N GLY A 48 7.15 17.48 -15.55
CA GLY A 48 6.04 18.00 -14.73
C GLY A 48 4.70 17.52 -15.27
N CYS A 49 4.45 16.21 -15.26
CA CYS A 49 3.24 15.60 -15.82
C CYS A 49 3.02 14.19 -15.25
N TYR A 50 1.92 13.54 -15.65
CA TYR A 50 1.71 12.12 -15.40
C TYR A 50 2.60 11.25 -16.30
N SER A 51 3.08 10.12 -15.78
CA SER A 51 3.95 9.18 -16.52
C SER A 51 3.32 8.62 -17.80
N LYS A 52 1.98 8.48 -17.82
CA LYS A 52 1.22 8.05 -19.01
C LYS A 52 1.31 9.05 -20.18
N ASN A 53 1.71 10.30 -19.92
CA ASN A 53 1.84 11.36 -20.93
C ASN A 53 3.25 11.47 -21.51
N ILE A 54 4.18 10.59 -21.11
CA ILE A 54 5.56 10.59 -21.61
C ILE A 54 5.69 9.49 -22.67
N ASP A 55 6.24 9.85 -23.82
CA ASP A 55 6.70 8.88 -24.80
C ASP A 55 8.06 8.31 -24.35
N TRP A 56 7.99 7.14 -23.71
CA TRP A 56 9.15 6.41 -23.20
C TRP A 56 10.01 5.80 -24.30
N HIS A 57 9.48 5.66 -25.52
CA HIS A 57 10.24 5.15 -26.68
C HIS A 57 11.12 6.22 -27.30
N ALA A 58 10.69 7.49 -27.23
CA ALA A 58 11.46 8.61 -27.73
C ALA A 58 12.64 9.00 -26.80
N GLN A 59 12.73 8.42 -25.59
CA GLN A 59 13.81 8.73 -24.65
C GLN A 59 15.12 8.03 -25.02
N ASN A 60 16.25 8.75 -24.89
CA ASN A 60 17.58 8.23 -25.17
C ASN A 60 18.57 8.61 -24.03
N PRO A 61 19.04 7.64 -23.22
CA PRO A 61 18.79 6.21 -23.32
C PRO A 61 17.38 5.83 -22.88
N ARG A 62 16.85 4.74 -23.43
CA ARG A 62 15.54 4.22 -23.06
C ARG A 62 15.55 3.70 -21.61
N PRO A 63 14.56 4.03 -20.76
CA PRO A 63 14.49 3.50 -19.40
C PRO A 63 14.35 1.98 -19.39
N ASN A 64 15.10 1.32 -18.51
CA ASN A 64 15.12 -0.13 -18.36
C ASN A 64 14.67 -0.60 -16.95
N ALA A 65 14.45 0.34 -16.03
CA ALA A 65 13.95 0.12 -14.69
C ALA A 65 12.98 1.23 -14.27
N ILE A 66 12.02 0.90 -13.41
CA ILE A 66 11.08 1.86 -12.81
C ILE A 66 11.23 1.80 -11.30
N ILE A 67 11.35 2.96 -10.66
CA ILE A 67 11.38 3.10 -9.21
C ILE A 67 10.24 4.05 -8.83
N HIS A 68 9.35 3.61 -7.95
CA HIS A 68 8.22 4.44 -7.52
C HIS A 68 7.96 4.30 -6.02
N GLU A 69 7.34 5.35 -5.47
CA GLU A 69 6.76 5.36 -4.13
C GLU A 69 5.33 5.87 -4.33
N ILE A 70 4.48 4.96 -4.78
CA ILE A 70 3.05 5.17 -5.02
C ILE A 70 2.42 4.00 -4.29
N ILE A 71 2.46 4.03 -2.97
CA ILE A 71 2.04 2.91 -2.12
C ILE A 71 1.36 3.53 -0.91
N GLY A 72 0.05 3.29 -0.80
CA GLY A 72 -0.73 3.77 0.33
C GLY A 72 -0.67 2.84 1.54
N CYS A 73 -1.49 3.17 2.54
CA CYS A 73 -1.64 2.35 3.76
C CYS A 73 -2.28 0.99 3.47
N ILE A 74 -3.09 0.93 2.43
CA ILE A 74 -3.36 -0.29 1.65
C ILE A 74 -2.62 -0.05 0.33
N PRO A 75 -1.66 -0.87 -0.09
CA PRO A 75 -0.78 -0.59 -1.22
C PRO A 75 -1.44 -0.02 -2.47
N LEU A 76 -2.65 -0.48 -2.79
CA LEU A 76 -3.39 -0.03 -3.97
C LEU A 76 -4.06 1.34 -3.82
N ASP A 77 -4.20 1.89 -2.61
CA ASP A 77 -4.98 3.10 -2.27
C ASP A 77 -4.67 4.30 -3.18
N GLU A 78 -3.44 4.32 -3.69
CA GLU A 78 -2.83 5.38 -4.47
C GLU A 78 -2.76 5.06 -5.98
N GLY A 79 -3.47 4.02 -6.44
CA GLY A 79 -3.62 3.71 -7.86
C GLY A 79 -2.37 3.12 -8.52
N CYS A 80 -1.43 2.61 -7.72
CA CYS A 80 -0.11 2.19 -8.17
C CYS A 80 -0.16 1.18 -9.33
N ILE A 81 -1.08 0.21 -9.29
CA ILE A 81 -1.23 -0.79 -10.34
C ILE A 81 -1.66 -0.16 -11.65
N LYS A 82 -2.62 0.78 -11.61
CA LYS A 82 -3.12 1.48 -12.79
C LYS A 82 -2.02 2.36 -13.39
N VAL A 83 -1.34 3.17 -12.57
CA VAL A 83 -0.24 4.04 -13.01
C VAL A 83 0.90 3.22 -13.63
N MET A 84 1.29 2.13 -12.97
CA MET A 84 2.35 1.26 -13.45
C MET A 84 1.95 0.50 -14.72
N HIS A 85 0.71 0.02 -14.81
CA HIS A 85 0.18 -0.59 -16.03
C HIS A 85 0.20 0.40 -17.20
N ASP A 86 -0.24 1.64 -17.03
CA ASP A 86 -0.22 2.62 -18.12
C ASP A 86 1.21 3.01 -18.52
N THR A 87 2.11 3.07 -17.54
CA THR A 87 3.54 3.31 -17.78
C THR A 87 4.21 2.13 -18.50
N ILE A 88 3.84 0.89 -18.16
CA ILE A 88 4.43 -0.37 -18.70
C ILE A 88 3.62 -0.96 -19.88
N LYS A 89 2.48 -0.38 -20.26
CA LYS A 89 1.80 -0.67 -21.54
C LYS A 89 2.35 0.19 -22.69
N ASN A 90 2.86 1.38 -22.37
CA ASN A 90 3.58 2.26 -23.30
C ASN A 90 5.03 1.85 -23.71
N PRO A 91 5.67 0.77 -23.21
CA PRO A 91 6.89 0.18 -23.73
C PRO A 91 6.60 -1.15 -24.47
N ASN A 92 6.72 -1.13 -25.80
CA ASN A 92 7.00 -2.32 -26.61
C ASN A 92 8.46 -2.80 -26.43
N GLY A 93 8.95 -2.86 -25.19
CA GLY A 93 10.33 -3.26 -24.85
C GLY A 93 10.49 -3.53 -23.36
N GLU A 94 11.49 -4.32 -23.03
CA GLU A 94 11.63 -4.99 -21.74
C GLU A 94 12.01 -4.02 -20.63
N VAL A 95 11.01 -3.49 -19.89
CA VAL A 95 11.29 -3.02 -18.52
C VAL A 95 11.75 -4.23 -17.71
N TYR A 96 13.05 -4.29 -17.39
CA TYR A 96 13.67 -5.44 -16.74
C TYR A 96 13.48 -5.45 -15.23
N SER A 97 13.20 -4.30 -14.62
CA SER A 97 13.05 -4.21 -13.17
C SER A 97 12.02 -3.17 -12.74
N CYS A 98 11.28 -3.50 -11.69
CA CYS A 98 10.40 -2.59 -10.97
C CYS A 98 10.80 -2.60 -9.49
N ILE A 99 10.92 -1.42 -8.91
CA ILE A 99 11.14 -1.23 -7.47
C ILE A 99 9.97 -0.41 -6.91
N PRO A 100 9.19 -0.96 -5.97
CA PRO A 100 9.36 -2.29 -5.39
C PRO A 100 9.10 -3.45 -6.38
N TYR A 101 9.62 -4.63 -6.04
CA TYR A 101 9.40 -5.86 -6.80
C TYR A 101 7.98 -6.42 -6.54
N LYS A 102 7.58 -6.42 -5.27
CA LYS A 102 6.29 -6.95 -4.83
C LYS A 102 5.65 -6.01 -3.82
N ILE A 103 4.33 -5.91 -3.90
CA ILE A 103 3.49 -5.23 -2.92
C ILE A 103 2.29 -6.11 -2.55
N GLY A 104 1.73 -5.91 -1.38
CA GLY A 104 0.50 -6.58 -0.97
C GLY A 104 -0.08 -6.01 0.31
N THR A 105 -1.35 -6.28 0.56
CA THR A 105 -1.99 -5.89 1.82
C THR A 105 -2.03 -7.08 2.75
N LEU A 106 -1.42 -6.93 3.91
CA LEU A 106 -1.54 -7.88 5.01
C LEU A 106 -2.85 -7.64 5.73
N CYS A 107 -3.57 -8.71 6.03
CA CYS A 107 -4.79 -8.71 6.82
C CYS A 107 -4.57 -9.53 8.09
N MET A 108 -5.08 -9.02 9.21
CA MET A 108 -5.04 -9.69 10.52
C MET A 108 -6.39 -9.49 11.22
N PRO A 109 -7.13 -10.56 11.58
CA PRO A 109 -8.32 -10.45 12.40
C PRO A 109 -7.94 -10.02 13.81
N VAL A 110 -8.70 -9.06 14.34
CA VAL A 110 -8.40 -8.47 15.63
C VAL A 110 -9.62 -8.35 16.53
N SER A 111 -9.33 -8.49 17.82
CA SER A 111 -10.15 -7.92 18.87
C SER A 111 -10.09 -6.41 18.83
N ARG A 112 -11.03 -5.75 19.51
CA ARG A 112 -11.03 -4.29 19.58
C ARG A 112 -9.70 -3.80 20.13
N PRO A 113 -8.99 -2.92 19.41
CA PRO A 113 -7.73 -2.41 19.89
C PRO A 113 -7.93 -1.53 21.11
N LYS A 114 -7.08 -1.71 22.12
CA LYS A 114 -6.95 -0.76 23.22
C LYS A 114 -6.36 0.54 22.64
N ARG A 115 -6.98 1.68 22.92
CA ARG A 115 -6.42 2.98 22.55
C ARG A 115 -5.21 3.23 23.43
N SER A 116 -4.02 3.25 22.82
CA SER A 116 -2.81 3.68 23.52
C SER A 116 -2.80 5.20 23.62
N ARG A 117 -2.34 5.76 24.75
CA ARG A 117 -2.09 7.20 24.89
C ARG A 117 -1.08 7.68 23.84
N ILE A 118 -0.13 6.82 23.47
CA ILE A 118 0.89 7.08 22.44
C ILE A 118 0.26 7.10 21.05
N SER A 119 -0.64 6.17 20.70
CA SER A 119 -1.31 6.20 19.39
C SER A 119 -2.18 7.44 19.25
N SER A 120 -2.81 7.90 20.34
CA SER A 120 -3.60 9.15 20.35
C SER A 120 -2.71 10.37 20.10
N PHE A 121 -1.49 10.38 20.64
CA PHE A 121 -0.50 11.43 20.43
C PHE A 121 0.12 11.40 19.03
N CYS A 122 0.50 10.21 18.51
CA CYS A 122 0.99 10.07 17.13
C CYS A 122 -0.08 10.45 16.12
N SER A 123 -1.34 10.03 16.31
CA SER A 123 -2.45 10.49 15.48
C SER A 123 -2.64 12.01 15.59
N PHE A 124 -2.47 12.62 16.76
CA PHE A 124 -2.56 14.07 16.91
C PHE A 124 -1.45 14.83 16.15
N ILE A 125 -0.21 14.33 16.18
CA ILE A 125 0.92 14.95 15.48
C ILE A 125 0.88 14.70 13.97
N LEU A 126 0.51 13.48 13.56
CA LEU A 126 0.60 13.02 12.17
C LEU A 126 -0.71 13.19 11.38
N SER A 127 -1.83 13.56 12.03
CA SER A 127 -3.10 13.81 11.35
C SER A 127 -3.60 15.22 11.62
N SER A 128 -3.51 16.09 10.63
CA SER A 128 -4.06 17.45 10.64
C SER A 128 -5.59 17.48 10.50
N SER A 129 -6.29 16.33 10.38
CA SER A 129 -7.71 16.32 10.03
C SER A 129 -8.58 15.13 10.46
N MET A 130 -8.11 14.14 11.24
CA MET A 130 -8.98 13.00 11.58
C MET A 130 -9.92 13.31 12.77
N LYS A 131 -11.12 13.83 12.47
CA LYS A 131 -12.27 13.76 13.38
C LYS A 131 -12.53 12.29 13.74
N ILE A 132 -12.47 11.99 15.03
CA ILE A 132 -12.75 10.66 15.60
C ILE A 132 -14.25 10.39 15.48
N ILE A 133 -14.68 9.72 14.42
CA ILE A 133 -16.05 9.24 14.27
C ILE A 133 -16.21 7.96 15.12
N LYS A 134 -17.28 7.91 15.92
CA LYS A 134 -17.61 6.81 16.86
C LYS A 134 -18.27 5.60 16.18
N ASP A 135 -18.39 5.60 14.87
CA ASP A 135 -19.16 4.63 14.08
C ASP A 135 -18.27 3.62 13.37
N VAL A 136 -18.91 2.54 12.89
CA VAL A 136 -18.34 1.56 11.94
C VAL A 136 -17.58 2.32 10.85
N GLY A 137 -16.31 1.98 10.64
CA GLY A 137 -15.45 2.77 9.76
C GLY A 137 -14.01 2.30 9.74
N ILE A 138 -13.23 2.96 8.88
CA ILE A 138 -11.79 2.75 8.73
C ILE A 138 -11.03 3.79 9.58
N GLN A 139 -10.16 3.32 10.47
CA GLN A 139 -9.36 4.16 11.36
C GLN A 139 -7.87 3.94 11.09
N GLY A 140 -7.07 5.01 11.03
CA GLY A 140 -5.62 4.90 11.00
C GLY A 140 -5.04 4.68 12.39
N MET A 141 -4.25 3.63 12.57
CA MET A 141 -3.59 3.30 13.82
C MET A 141 -2.07 3.22 13.64
N PHE A 142 -1.34 4.05 14.39
CA PHE A 142 0.11 3.93 14.48
C PHE A 142 0.47 2.96 15.60
N ASN A 143 1.30 1.98 15.27
CA ASN A 143 1.81 0.96 16.22
C ASN A 143 0.70 0.26 17.02
N PRO A 144 -0.24 -0.46 16.35
CA PRO A 144 -1.30 -1.16 17.07
C PRO A 144 -0.74 -2.26 17.99
N HIS A 145 -1.35 -2.40 19.18
CA HIS A 145 -0.94 -3.42 20.13
C HIS A 145 -1.24 -4.84 19.58
N LYS A 146 -0.21 -5.69 19.56
CA LYS A 146 -0.32 -7.09 19.12
C LYS A 146 -1.25 -7.94 19.99
N ASP A 147 -1.52 -7.50 21.23
CA ASP A 147 -2.53 -8.10 22.10
C ASP A 147 -3.94 -8.13 21.48
N ALA A 148 -4.20 -7.30 20.48
CA ALA A 148 -5.46 -7.31 19.75
C ALA A 148 -5.54 -8.46 18.73
N PHE A 149 -4.43 -9.05 18.28
CA PHE A 149 -4.43 -10.06 17.22
C PHE A 149 -5.15 -11.34 17.69
N LEU A 150 -5.95 -11.95 16.83
CA LEU A 150 -6.62 -13.22 17.10
C LEU A 150 -5.83 -14.43 16.57
N CYS A 151 -4.85 -14.16 15.71
CA CYS A 151 -3.96 -15.13 15.07
C CYS A 151 -2.50 -14.64 15.21
N GLU A 152 -1.54 -15.54 15.10
CA GLU A 152 -0.10 -15.22 15.12
C GLU A 152 0.37 -14.68 13.77
N THR A 153 -0.12 -15.29 12.68
CA THR A 153 0.39 -15.02 11.33
C THR A 153 -0.60 -14.21 10.49
N PRO A 154 -0.24 -12.99 10.05
CA PRO A 154 -1.06 -12.24 9.10
C PRO A 154 -1.06 -12.93 7.74
N GLN A 155 -2.16 -12.77 6.99
CA GLN A 155 -2.30 -13.32 5.65
C GLN A 155 -2.32 -12.20 4.62
N PHE A 156 -1.77 -12.43 3.44
CA PHE A 156 -2.01 -11.54 2.31
C PHE A 156 -3.48 -11.62 1.92
N ILE A 157 -4.13 -10.46 1.85
CA ILE A 157 -5.45 -10.33 1.26
C ILE A 157 -5.37 -9.87 -0.19
N GLU A 158 -4.32 -9.18 -0.58
CA GLU A 158 -3.98 -8.92 -1.97
C GLU A 158 -2.46 -8.96 -2.11
N GLU A 159 -1.98 -9.43 -3.26
CA GLU A 159 -0.56 -9.59 -3.51
C GLU A 159 -0.25 -9.46 -5.00
N PHE A 160 0.78 -8.69 -5.31
CA PHE A 160 1.18 -8.36 -6.67
C PHE A 160 2.70 -8.39 -6.81
N ILE A 161 3.19 -9.22 -7.73
CA ILE A 161 4.53 -9.05 -8.31
C ILE A 161 4.38 -8.02 -9.41
N LEU A 162 4.92 -6.82 -9.21
CA LEU A 162 4.58 -5.67 -10.04
C LEU A 162 4.96 -5.88 -11.50
N GLN A 163 6.17 -6.37 -11.76
CA GLN A 163 6.65 -6.60 -13.12
C GLN A 163 5.78 -7.57 -13.93
N ASP A 164 5.20 -8.58 -13.27
CA ASP A 164 4.35 -9.58 -13.93
C ASP A 164 2.93 -9.06 -14.10
N TYR A 165 2.43 -8.34 -13.10
CA TYR A 165 1.02 -8.00 -13.01
C TYR A 165 0.63 -6.84 -13.92
N VAL A 166 1.48 -5.83 -14.01
CA VAL A 166 1.27 -4.62 -14.85
C VAL A 166 1.23 -4.89 -16.35
N ARG A 167 1.64 -6.08 -16.80
CA ARG A 167 1.58 -6.52 -18.20
C ARG A 167 0.27 -7.24 -18.55
N LYS A 168 -0.54 -7.58 -17.54
CA LYS A 168 -1.82 -8.26 -17.74
C LYS A 168 -2.94 -7.21 -17.89
N PRO A 169 -4.02 -7.53 -18.62
CA PRO A 169 -5.22 -6.70 -18.61
C PRO A 169 -5.70 -6.46 -17.17
N LEU A 170 -5.98 -5.20 -16.83
CA LEU A 170 -6.51 -4.84 -15.51
C LEU A 170 -7.94 -5.34 -15.35
N GLU A 171 -8.23 -5.88 -14.18
CA GLU A 171 -9.56 -6.36 -13.81
C GLU A 171 -10.33 -5.23 -13.10
N SER A 172 -11.53 -4.90 -13.59
CA SER A 172 -12.42 -3.92 -12.94
C SER A 172 -13.06 -4.43 -11.65
N HIS A 173 -13.00 -5.74 -11.42
CA HIS A 173 -13.54 -6.39 -10.24
C HIS A 173 -12.71 -7.62 -9.91
N ARG A 174 -11.77 -7.46 -8.98
CA ARG A 174 -10.94 -8.56 -8.49
C ARG A 174 -11.36 -8.94 -7.09
N VAL A 175 -11.64 -10.22 -6.88
CA VAL A 175 -12.05 -10.79 -5.60
C VAL A 175 -10.91 -11.60 -5.01
N PHE A 176 -10.53 -11.26 -3.79
CA PHE A 176 -9.58 -12.00 -3.00
C PHE A 176 -10.26 -12.64 -1.79
N LYS A 177 -9.86 -13.87 -1.46
CA LYS A 177 -10.44 -14.62 -0.36
C LYS A 177 -9.31 -15.14 0.51
N THR A 178 -9.45 -14.96 1.81
CA THR A 178 -8.54 -15.52 2.79
C THR A 178 -9.31 -16.06 3.98
N LYS A 179 -8.67 -16.96 4.72
CA LYS A 179 -9.22 -17.54 5.94
C LYS A 179 -8.17 -17.50 7.03
N PHE A 180 -8.63 -17.29 8.25
CA PHE A 180 -7.82 -17.26 9.45
C PHE A 180 -8.35 -18.29 10.44
N ILE A 181 -7.45 -19.03 11.08
CA ILE A 181 -7.79 -19.89 12.20
C ILE A 181 -7.48 -19.13 13.47
N VAL A 182 -8.47 -18.96 14.35
CA VAL A 182 -8.28 -18.30 15.64
C VAL A 182 -7.37 -19.18 16.49
N GLU A 183 -6.25 -18.62 16.94
CA GLU A 183 -5.26 -19.35 17.76
C GLU A 183 -5.40 -19.02 19.25
N LYS A 184 -6.06 -17.89 19.57
CA LYS A 184 -6.38 -17.54 20.96
C LYS A 184 -7.46 -18.45 21.54
N ARG A 185 -7.25 -18.90 22.79
CA ARG A 185 -8.21 -19.73 23.54
C ARG A 185 -9.64 -19.16 23.50
N THR A 186 -9.78 -17.88 23.80
CA THR A 186 -11.03 -17.11 23.67
C THR A 186 -10.73 -15.67 23.26
N GLY A 187 -11.66 -15.02 22.59
CA GLY A 187 -11.54 -13.63 22.16
C GLY A 187 -12.85 -13.04 21.66
N LYS A 188 -12.82 -11.75 21.31
CA LYS A 188 -13.96 -11.04 20.72
C LYS A 188 -13.55 -10.41 19.41
N TRP A 189 -13.94 -11.00 18.30
CA TRP A 189 -13.66 -10.45 16.99
C TRP A 189 -14.47 -9.18 16.73
N ALA A 190 -13.76 -8.10 16.40
CA ALA A 190 -14.35 -6.77 16.19
C ALA A 190 -14.03 -6.17 14.82
N GLY A 191 -13.06 -6.74 14.10
CA GLY A 191 -12.67 -6.26 12.79
C GLY A 191 -11.34 -6.83 12.32
N VAL A 192 -10.72 -6.13 11.37
CA VAL A 192 -9.42 -6.51 10.81
C VAL A 192 -8.46 -5.32 10.80
N PHE A 193 -7.18 -5.62 10.92
CA PHE A 193 -6.12 -4.69 10.52
C PHE A 193 -5.70 -4.98 9.09
N LEU A 194 -5.52 -3.91 8.31
CA LEU A 194 -4.91 -3.91 7.00
C LEU A 194 -3.63 -3.08 7.05
N ALA A 195 -2.54 -3.59 6.51
CA ALA A 195 -1.26 -2.89 6.49
C ALA A 195 -0.50 -3.16 5.19
N PRO A 196 0.39 -2.24 4.78
CA PRO A 196 1.19 -2.45 3.59
C PRO A 196 2.25 -3.52 3.84
N HIS A 197 2.49 -4.32 2.82
CA HIS A 197 3.67 -5.14 2.65
C HIS A 197 4.36 -4.73 1.35
N VAL A 198 5.66 -4.47 1.46
CA VAL A 198 6.49 -4.05 0.33
C VAL A 198 7.77 -4.86 0.34
N LEU A 199 8.10 -5.46 -0.79
CA LEU A 199 9.37 -6.14 -1.01
C LEU A 199 10.08 -5.45 -2.17
N THR A 200 11.20 -4.79 -1.87
CA THR A 200 11.95 -3.96 -2.82
C THR A 200 12.79 -4.77 -3.81
N SER A 201 13.17 -6.01 -3.46
CA SER A 201 13.96 -6.90 -4.31
C SER A 201 13.51 -8.36 -4.16
N LYS A 202 13.63 -9.14 -5.23
CA LYS A 202 13.41 -10.60 -5.19
C LYS A 202 14.42 -11.32 -4.30
N ASP A 203 15.65 -10.81 -4.23
CA ASP A 203 16.71 -11.36 -3.39
C ASP A 203 16.66 -10.69 -2.01
N ASN A 204 15.90 -11.28 -1.09
CA ASN A 204 15.72 -10.78 0.28
C ASN A 204 16.79 -11.31 1.24
N ARG A 205 18.03 -11.48 0.79
CA ARG A 205 19.14 -11.80 1.69
C ARG A 205 19.24 -10.69 2.75
N ASN A 206 18.93 -11.03 4.00
CA ASN A 206 18.98 -10.22 5.23
C ASN A 206 17.73 -9.41 5.62
N GLY A 207 16.58 -9.54 4.95
CA GLY A 207 15.32 -8.92 5.43
C GLY A 207 15.26 -7.38 5.39
N ILE A 208 16.31 -6.72 4.89
CA ILE A 208 16.40 -5.26 4.75
C ILE A 208 15.48 -4.78 3.62
N ALA A 209 15.18 -5.63 2.64
CA ALA A 209 14.39 -5.31 1.47
C ALA A 209 12.86 -5.35 1.71
N GLU A 210 12.42 -5.78 2.89
CA GLU A 210 11.01 -6.02 3.21
C GLU A 210 10.46 -5.01 4.23
N ILE A 211 9.30 -4.46 3.96
CA ILE A 211 8.52 -3.63 4.87
C ILE A 211 7.23 -4.40 5.19
N ASP A 212 7.02 -4.69 6.46
CA ASP A 212 5.80 -5.30 7.00
C ASP A 212 5.17 -4.28 7.97
N GLY A 213 4.08 -3.65 7.54
CA GLY A 213 3.40 -2.59 8.30
C GLY A 213 2.74 -3.06 9.61
N LEU A 214 2.57 -4.37 9.83
CA LEU A 214 2.10 -4.91 11.11
C LEU A 214 3.24 -5.16 12.11
N LYS A 215 4.48 -5.30 11.62
CA LYS A 215 5.66 -5.56 12.46
C LYS A 215 6.52 -4.33 12.69
N ARG A 216 6.62 -3.43 11.69
CA ARG A 216 7.50 -2.25 11.72
C ARG A 216 6.67 -0.98 11.81
N MET A 217 7.15 -0.03 12.62
CA MET A 217 6.55 1.30 12.66
C MET A 217 6.97 2.06 11.39
N THR A 218 5.98 2.56 10.66
CA THR A 218 6.17 3.37 9.44
C THR A 218 5.27 4.60 9.51
N ASN A 219 5.43 5.51 8.55
CA ASN A 219 4.51 6.65 8.39
C ASN A 219 3.15 6.23 7.79
N TRP A 220 3.02 4.99 7.31
CA TRP A 220 1.72 4.43 6.93
C TRP A 220 1.00 3.91 8.17
N PRO A 221 -0.12 4.54 8.61
CA PRO A 221 -0.94 3.96 9.65
C PRO A 221 -1.53 2.60 9.21
N VAL A 222 -1.55 1.64 10.13
CA VAL A 222 -2.33 0.41 9.97
C VAL A 222 -3.81 0.77 9.94
N ARG A 223 -4.53 0.30 8.93
CA ARG A 223 -5.96 0.56 8.80
C ARG A 223 -6.75 -0.46 9.63
N TYR A 224 -7.41 0.02 10.67
CA TYR A 224 -8.40 -0.77 11.40
C TYR A 224 -9.76 -0.62 10.73
N VAL A 225 -10.25 -1.71 10.14
CA VAL A 225 -11.61 -1.79 9.61
C VAL A 225 -12.48 -2.42 10.68
N GLN A 226 -13.30 -1.60 11.34
CA GLN A 226 -14.21 -2.05 12.38
C GLN A 226 -15.44 -2.69 11.72
N MET A 227 -15.62 -4.00 11.85
CA MET A 227 -16.71 -4.73 11.19
C MET A 227 -18.02 -4.72 12.00
N TYR A 228 -17.94 -4.54 13.32
CA TYR A 228 -19.11 -4.55 14.20
C TYR A 228 -19.10 -3.37 15.17
N TYR A 229 -20.28 -2.91 15.57
CA TYR A 229 -20.42 -1.96 16.68
C TYR A 229 -19.86 -2.57 17.98
N TYR A 230 -19.42 -1.72 18.91
CA TYR A 230 -18.73 -2.14 20.14
C TYR A 230 -19.45 -3.23 20.94
N GLN A 231 -20.77 -3.17 20.99
CA GLN A 231 -21.61 -4.13 21.72
C GLN A 231 -21.92 -5.41 20.93
N LYS A 232 -21.55 -5.46 19.64
CA LYS A 232 -21.85 -6.56 18.70
C LYS A 232 -20.59 -7.33 18.25
N ALA A 233 -19.46 -7.18 18.96
CA ALA A 233 -18.28 -8.01 18.69
C ALA A 233 -18.64 -9.50 18.86
N ILE A 234 -18.13 -10.34 17.96
CA ILE A 234 -18.48 -11.77 17.91
C ILE A 234 -17.52 -12.54 18.82
N ASP A 235 -18.06 -13.32 19.74
CA ASP A 235 -17.25 -14.23 20.55
C ASP A 235 -16.64 -15.32 19.66
N VAL A 236 -15.33 -15.51 19.78
CA VAL A 236 -14.58 -16.54 19.05
C VAL A 236 -13.71 -17.33 20.02
N LYS A 237 -13.45 -18.59 19.68
CA LYS A 237 -12.58 -19.50 20.41
C LYS A 237 -11.52 -20.10 19.50
N GLN A 238 -10.52 -20.72 20.10
CA GLN A 238 -9.46 -21.40 19.37
C GLN A 238 -10.06 -22.43 18.40
N GLY A 239 -9.61 -22.39 17.15
CA GLY A 239 -10.07 -23.24 16.06
C GLY A 239 -11.25 -22.67 15.26
N ASP A 240 -11.90 -21.59 15.69
CA ASP A 240 -12.89 -20.91 14.85
C ASP A 240 -12.22 -20.34 13.60
N GLU A 241 -12.93 -20.39 12.47
CA GLU A 241 -12.47 -19.81 11.21
C GLU A 241 -13.03 -18.39 11.03
N ILE A 242 -12.20 -17.44 10.63
CA ILE A 242 -12.64 -16.11 10.21
C ILE A 242 -12.35 -15.99 8.72
N HIS A 243 -13.39 -15.85 7.93
CA HIS A 243 -13.29 -15.70 6.48
C HIS A 243 -13.34 -14.23 6.12
N VAL A 244 -12.50 -13.81 5.18
CA VAL A 244 -12.48 -12.44 4.67
C VAL A 244 -12.48 -12.48 3.15
N VAL A 245 -13.38 -11.71 2.56
CA VAL A 245 -13.45 -11.43 1.13
C VAL A 245 -13.13 -9.96 0.93
N PHE A 246 -12.24 -9.67 -0.01
CA PHE A 246 -11.83 -8.33 -0.36
C PHE A 246 -11.97 -8.14 -1.86
N GLU A 247 -12.72 -7.13 -2.24
CA GLU A 247 -12.95 -6.78 -3.63
C GLU A 247 -12.27 -5.44 -3.91
N SER A 248 -11.65 -5.32 -5.07
CA SER A 248 -11.02 -4.08 -5.53
C SER A 248 -11.25 -3.86 -7.02
N ASP A 249 -11.36 -2.60 -7.42
CA ASP A 249 -11.37 -2.17 -8.81
C ASP A 249 -9.98 -1.64 -9.19
N LEU A 250 -9.23 -2.42 -9.97
CA LEU A 250 -7.84 -2.13 -10.33
C LEU A 250 -7.72 -1.20 -11.53
N THR A 251 -8.84 -0.84 -12.17
CA THR A 251 -8.84 0.01 -13.37
C THR A 251 -8.79 1.50 -13.04
N LYS A 252 -8.97 1.86 -11.77
CA LYS A 252 -9.06 3.23 -11.28
C LYS A 252 -7.76 3.68 -10.61
N GLU A 253 -7.45 4.97 -10.76
CA GLU A 253 -6.37 5.63 -10.00
C GLU A 253 -6.75 5.78 -8.51
N CYS A 254 -8.04 5.78 -8.18
CA CYS A 254 -8.55 5.66 -6.81
C CYS A 254 -9.40 4.38 -6.72
N PRO A 255 -8.84 3.24 -6.28
CA PRO A 255 -9.61 2.01 -6.21
C PRO A 255 -10.76 2.13 -5.23
N THR A 256 -11.87 1.49 -5.59
CA THR A 256 -12.98 1.24 -4.66
C THR A 256 -12.78 -0.14 -4.07
N TYR A 257 -12.91 -0.24 -2.75
CA TYR A 257 -12.79 -1.50 -2.05
C TYR A 257 -14.10 -1.91 -1.44
N ARG A 258 -14.29 -3.23 -1.31
CA ARG A 258 -15.32 -3.82 -0.48
C ARG A 258 -14.70 -4.94 0.33
N LEU A 259 -14.82 -4.85 1.65
CA LEU A 259 -14.39 -5.89 2.56
C LEU A 259 -15.61 -6.54 3.17
N GLU A 260 -15.62 -7.86 3.18
CA GLU A 260 -16.63 -8.65 3.85
C GLU A 260 -16.00 -9.71 4.72
N ALA A 261 -16.60 -9.98 5.87
CA ALA A 261 -16.07 -11.01 6.75
C ALA A 261 -17.16 -11.67 7.59
N TRP A 262 -16.93 -12.92 7.96
CA TRP A 262 -17.82 -13.73 8.80
C TRP A 262 -17.02 -14.81 9.56
N VAL A 263 -17.65 -15.39 10.59
CA VAL A 263 -17.05 -16.45 11.43
C VAL A 263 -17.69 -17.80 11.11
N ASN A 264 -16.85 -18.83 10.98
CA ASN A 264 -17.20 -20.20 10.62
C ASN A 264 -18.02 -20.23 9.31
N ASN A 265 -18.74 -21.32 9.03
CA ASN A 265 -19.60 -21.41 7.83
C ASN A 265 -20.92 -20.63 7.97
N ASN A 266 -21.08 -19.80 9.00
CA ASN A 266 -22.34 -19.12 9.28
C ASN A 266 -22.42 -17.76 8.58
N TYR A 267 -22.87 -17.77 7.33
CA TYR A 267 -23.05 -16.58 6.49
C TYR A 267 -24.07 -15.55 7.02
N LEU A 268 -24.83 -15.89 8.08
CA LEU A 268 -25.84 -15.00 8.67
C LEU A 268 -25.23 -13.75 9.35
N LEU A 269 -23.96 -13.82 9.78
CA LEU A 269 -23.22 -12.70 10.38
C LEU A 269 -22.15 -12.20 9.40
N ARG A 270 -22.61 -11.64 8.28
CA ARG A 270 -21.78 -10.94 7.30
C ARG A 270 -21.77 -9.45 7.63
N SER A 271 -20.59 -8.89 7.80
CA SER A 271 -20.41 -7.44 7.78
C SER A 271 -19.72 -7.05 6.47
N SER A 272 -20.14 -5.92 5.89
CA SER A 272 -19.58 -5.40 4.64
C SER A 272 -19.22 -3.93 4.83
N PHE A 273 -18.06 -3.53 4.30
CA PHE A 273 -17.58 -2.16 4.35
C PHE A 273 -16.98 -1.77 3.01
N ALA A 274 -17.28 -0.57 2.52
CA ALA A 274 -16.75 -0.06 1.27
C ALA A 274 -16.14 1.34 1.44
N TRP A 275 -15.02 1.59 0.75
CA TRP A 275 -14.36 2.89 0.74
C TRP A 275 -13.66 3.13 -0.60
N ILE A 276 -13.30 4.39 -0.84
CA ILE A 276 -12.48 4.82 -1.98
C ILE A 276 -11.11 5.19 -1.41
N GLY A 277 -10.04 4.76 -2.08
CA GLY A 277 -8.67 5.19 -1.75
C GLY A 277 -8.54 6.73 -1.79
N PRO A 278 -7.55 7.31 -1.09
CA PRO A 278 -7.24 8.73 -1.20
C PRO A 278 -6.99 9.11 -2.66
N ALA A 279 -7.59 10.20 -3.11
CA ALA A 279 -7.23 10.78 -4.40
C ALA A 279 -5.83 11.40 -4.27
N ILE A 280 -4.87 10.91 -5.04
CA ILE A 280 -3.63 11.65 -5.27
C ILE A 280 -3.96 12.76 -6.28
N TYR A 281 -3.86 14.00 -5.82
CA TYR A 281 -3.77 15.19 -6.67
C TYR A 281 -2.36 15.77 -6.57
#